data_AF-A0A8J7MIT6-F1
#
_entry.id   AF-A0A8J7MIT6-F1
#
_cell.length_a   1.000
_cell.length_b   1.000
_cell.length_c   1.000
_cell.angle_alpha   90.00
_cell.angle_beta   90.00
_cell.angle_gamma   90.00
#
_symmetry.space_group_name_H-M   'P 1'
#
loop_
_entity.id
_entity.type
_entity.pdbx_description
1 polymer ?
#
loop_
_entity_poly.entity_id
_entity_poly.type
_entity_poly.pdbx_seq_one_letter_code
_entity_poly.pdbx_strand_id
1 'polypeptide(L)'
;MKTKLMIGIGAALAIGLSACSKDEGQGVVENSAEQAALAGLVISEKPADAVSIVQLRKQAKAGDTVTFTGHALGSRSVFVDGRAVMIMGDPEVLISCSLIEGDNCSTPWDVCCEDPDEIKASIVTVQVLDGEGKIIKAGLKGVAGITELSDLTIVGEVAEKSTDDNMLINATAIYLNQ
;
A
#
# COMPACT_ATOMS: atom_id res chain seq x y z
N MET A 1 -67.47 -22.98 17.19
CA MET A 1 -68.29 -22.59 18.37
C MET A 1 -67.55 -23.11 19.61
N LYS A 2 -67.19 -22.38 20.66
CA LYS A 2 -67.30 -20.98 21.08
C LYS A 2 -66.11 -20.69 22.02
N THR A 3 -65.72 -19.43 21.97
CA THR A 3 -64.73 -18.63 22.68
C THR A 3 -64.74 -18.70 24.21
N LYS A 4 -63.56 -18.47 24.84
CA LYS A 4 -63.23 -17.50 25.94
C LYS A 4 -62.12 -18.09 26.84
N LEU A 5 -60.90 -17.55 26.94
CA LEU A 5 -60.39 -16.21 27.30
C LEU A 5 -60.47 -15.89 28.81
N MET A 6 -59.29 -15.54 29.36
CA MET A 6 -58.97 -14.67 30.53
C MET A 6 -58.28 -15.38 31.72
N ILE A 7 -56.96 -15.20 31.94
CA ILE A 7 -56.16 -14.09 32.55
C ILE A 7 -55.84 -14.38 34.04
N GLY A 8 -54.55 -14.30 34.40
CA GLY A 8 -54.13 -13.90 35.77
C GLY A 8 -52.81 -14.48 36.30
N ILE A 9 -51.72 -13.70 36.15
CA ILE A 9 -50.72 -13.30 37.18
C ILE A 9 -50.28 -14.39 38.20
N GLY A 10 -49.02 -14.78 38.41
CA GLY A 10 -47.70 -14.18 38.22
C GLY A 10 -46.84 -14.57 39.44
N ALA A 11 -45.62 -15.07 39.24
CA ALA A 11 -44.57 -15.13 40.28
C ALA A 11 -43.21 -15.41 39.63
N ALA A 12 -42.27 -14.51 39.87
CA ALA A 12 -40.90 -14.53 39.41
C ALA A 12 -40.09 -15.71 40.00
N LEU A 13 -39.13 -16.23 39.24
CA LEU A 13 -37.89 -16.78 39.79
C LEU A 13 -36.76 -16.57 38.77
N ALA A 14 -35.75 -15.81 39.19
CA ALA A 14 -34.56 -15.46 38.44
C ALA A 14 -33.59 -16.65 38.36
N ILE A 15 -33.02 -16.92 37.17
CA ILE A 15 -31.78 -17.71 37.04
C ILE A 15 -30.94 -17.18 35.86
N GLY A 16 -29.76 -16.64 36.20
CA GLY A 16 -28.52 -16.83 35.44
C GLY A 16 -28.25 -15.94 34.22
N LEU A 17 -27.74 -14.73 34.46
CA LEU A 17 -26.87 -14.05 33.49
C LEU A 17 -25.52 -14.77 33.46
N SER A 18 -25.36 -15.75 32.56
CA SER A 18 -24.02 -16.17 32.12
C SER A 18 -23.53 -15.16 31.09
N ALA A 19 -22.74 -14.22 31.59
CA ALA A 19 -21.81 -13.44 30.81
C ALA A 19 -20.76 -14.38 30.18
N CYS A 20 -20.46 -14.21 28.90
CA CYS A 20 -19.13 -13.87 28.44
C CYS A 20 -19.11 -13.69 26.92
N SER A 21 -18.89 -12.44 26.56
CA SER A 21 -18.09 -11.94 25.46
C SER A 21 -18.25 -12.60 24.10
N LYS A 22 -19.01 -11.88 23.28
CA LYS A 22 -18.77 -11.72 21.86
C LYS A 22 -17.26 -11.59 21.60
N ASP A 23 -16.67 -12.69 21.15
CA ASP A 23 -15.33 -12.76 20.61
C ASP A 23 -15.36 -12.14 19.21
N GLU A 24 -15.17 -10.82 19.17
CA GLU A 24 -14.64 -10.14 17.99
C GLU A 24 -13.14 -9.90 18.24
N GLY A 25 -12.39 -11.00 18.26
CA GLY A 25 -10.94 -11.06 18.28
C GLY A 25 -10.35 -11.63 17.00
N GLN A 26 -10.97 -11.41 15.83
CA GLN A 26 -10.29 -11.58 14.55
C GLN A 26 -9.50 -10.31 14.22
N GLY A 27 -8.17 -10.36 14.34
CA GLY A 27 -7.34 -9.28 13.80
C GLY A 27 -5.87 -9.15 14.22
N VAL A 28 -5.18 -10.18 14.75
CA VAL A 28 -3.78 -9.97 15.17
C VAL A 28 -2.79 -11.10 14.85
N VAL A 29 -3.21 -12.24 14.29
CA VAL A 29 -2.26 -13.32 13.95
C VAL A 29 -1.89 -13.33 12.45
N GLU A 30 -2.78 -12.86 11.58
CA GLU A 30 -2.60 -12.72 10.10
C GLU A 30 -1.90 -11.39 9.70
N ASN A 31 -1.29 -10.67 10.65
CA ASN A 31 -0.47 -9.48 10.33
C ASN A 31 1.02 -9.81 10.51
N SER A 32 1.39 -10.61 11.51
CA SER A 32 2.81 -10.84 11.83
C SER A 32 3.57 -11.63 10.75
N ALA A 33 2.93 -12.59 10.08
CA ALA A 33 3.59 -13.39 9.04
C ALA A 33 3.73 -12.58 7.74
N GLU A 34 2.69 -11.84 7.37
CA GLU A 34 2.63 -10.95 6.21
C GLU A 34 3.59 -9.77 6.37
N GLN A 35 3.70 -9.15 7.55
CA GLN A 35 4.72 -8.14 7.81
C GLN A 35 6.14 -8.74 7.73
N ALA A 36 6.35 -9.95 8.24
CA ALA A 36 7.66 -10.61 8.13
C ALA A 36 8.01 -10.94 6.67
N ALA A 37 7.03 -11.35 5.87
CA ALA A 37 7.20 -11.56 4.45
C ALA A 37 7.63 -10.26 3.75
N LEU A 38 6.95 -9.13 4.03
CA LEU A 38 7.34 -7.82 3.48
C LEU A 38 8.75 -7.39 3.91
N ALA A 39 9.09 -7.58 5.19
CA ALA A 39 10.45 -7.27 5.66
C ALA A 39 11.51 -8.12 4.94
N GLY A 40 11.17 -9.36 4.58
CA GLY A 40 12.03 -10.26 3.80
C GLY A 40 12.27 -9.83 2.35
N LEU A 41 11.43 -8.96 1.77
CA LEU A 41 11.67 -8.36 0.46
C LEU A 41 12.69 -7.21 0.50
N VAL A 42 12.98 -6.66 1.68
CA VAL A 42 13.92 -5.54 1.81
C VAL A 42 15.34 -6.07 1.82
N ILE A 43 16.10 -5.75 0.77
CA ILE A 43 17.47 -6.23 0.58
C ILE A 43 18.49 -5.18 1.04
N SER A 44 19.68 -5.63 1.43
CA SER A 44 20.77 -4.76 1.89
C SER A 44 21.79 -4.41 0.80
N GLU A 45 21.74 -5.06 -0.36
CA GLU A 45 22.63 -4.79 -1.49
C GLU A 45 21.88 -3.96 -2.53
N LYS A 46 22.50 -2.87 -2.99
CA LYS A 46 21.91 -1.99 -4.00
C LYS A 46 21.84 -2.71 -5.36
N PRO A 47 20.65 -2.82 -5.98
CA PRO A 47 20.53 -3.34 -7.34
C PRO A 47 21.33 -2.51 -8.35
N ALA A 48 21.97 -3.19 -9.30
CA ALA A 48 22.65 -2.55 -10.43
C ALA A 48 21.64 -2.09 -11.51
N ASP A 49 22.11 -1.20 -12.40
CA ASP A 49 21.42 -0.82 -13.65
C ASP A 49 19.99 -0.27 -13.48
N ALA A 50 19.70 0.36 -12.35
CA ALA A 50 18.43 1.00 -12.11
C ALA A 50 18.22 2.22 -13.02
N VAL A 51 17.09 2.25 -13.73
CA VAL A 51 16.65 3.42 -14.51
C VAL A 51 15.74 4.34 -13.68
N SER A 52 15.48 5.56 -14.13
CA SER A 52 14.47 6.43 -13.52
C SER A 52 13.05 5.99 -13.92
N ILE A 53 12.03 6.45 -13.19
CA ILE A 53 10.63 6.06 -13.45
C ILE A 53 10.14 6.60 -14.81
N VAL A 54 10.55 7.81 -15.21
CA VAL A 54 10.20 8.37 -16.51
C VAL A 54 10.81 7.55 -17.67
N GLN A 55 12.00 6.99 -17.46
CA GLN A 55 12.64 6.10 -18.44
C GLN A 55 11.94 4.74 -18.48
N LEU A 56 11.67 4.15 -17.32
CA LEU A 56 10.89 2.91 -17.18
C LEU A 56 9.59 2.99 -17.96
N ARG A 57 8.81 4.06 -17.77
CA ARG A 57 7.52 4.25 -18.44
C ARG A 57 7.60 4.37 -19.96
N LYS A 58 8.73 4.80 -20.51
CA LYS A 58 8.96 4.92 -21.96
C LYS A 58 9.34 3.60 -22.62
N GLN A 59 9.96 2.68 -21.88
CA GLN A 59 10.64 1.53 -22.47
C GLN A 59 10.02 0.18 -22.08
N ALA A 60 9.48 0.06 -20.86
CA ALA A 60 9.04 -1.21 -20.31
C ALA A 60 7.61 -1.56 -20.75
N LYS A 61 7.36 -2.86 -20.86
CA LYS A 61 6.10 -3.47 -21.26
C LYS A 61 5.69 -4.51 -20.23
N ALA A 62 4.41 -4.88 -20.25
CA ALA A 62 3.90 -5.99 -19.46
C ALA A 62 4.78 -7.25 -19.64
N GLY A 63 5.12 -7.90 -18.52
CA GLY A 63 5.99 -9.07 -18.46
C GLY A 63 7.49 -8.76 -18.39
N ASP A 64 7.91 -7.51 -18.58
CA ASP A 64 9.34 -7.16 -18.46
C ASP A 64 9.79 -7.20 -17.00
N THR A 65 10.96 -7.81 -16.75
CA THR A 65 11.69 -7.64 -15.50
C THR A 65 12.40 -6.30 -15.51
N VAL A 66 12.23 -5.52 -14.45
CA VAL A 66 12.69 -4.14 -14.37
C VAL A 66 13.38 -3.84 -13.05
N THR A 67 14.39 -2.97 -13.13
CA THR A 67 15.04 -2.35 -11.97
C THR A 67 14.96 -0.85 -12.14
N PHE A 68 14.42 -0.13 -11.17
CA PHE A 68 14.29 1.33 -11.24
C PHE A 68 14.40 2.00 -9.88
N THR A 69 14.70 3.29 -9.88
CA THR A 69 14.78 4.13 -8.67
C THR A 69 13.75 5.24 -8.73
N GLY A 70 13.21 5.61 -7.57
CA GLY A 70 12.33 6.75 -7.40
C GLY A 70 11.98 6.96 -5.94
N HIS A 71 11.11 7.93 -5.67
CA HIS A 71 10.70 8.25 -4.31
C HIS A 71 9.26 7.81 -4.03
N ALA A 72 8.97 7.47 -2.78
CA ALA A 72 7.60 7.26 -2.29
C ALA A 72 6.85 8.60 -2.19
N LEU A 73 6.46 9.15 -3.34
CA LEU A 73 5.83 10.46 -3.53
C LEU A 73 4.80 10.43 -4.67
N GLY A 74 4.13 11.56 -4.92
CA GLY A 74 3.32 11.73 -6.12
C GLY A 74 1.81 11.62 -5.90
N SER A 75 1.39 11.40 -4.65
CA SER A 75 0.00 11.30 -4.26
C SER A 75 -0.14 11.66 -2.79
N ARG A 76 -1.24 12.31 -2.42
CA ARG A 76 -1.62 12.50 -1.02
C ARG A 76 -1.58 11.20 -0.22
N SER A 77 -2.04 10.10 -0.83
CA SER A 77 -2.04 8.75 -0.26
C SER A 77 -1.05 7.88 -1.03
N VAL A 78 0.22 7.96 -0.63
CA VAL A 78 1.32 7.16 -1.22
C VAL A 78 1.15 5.69 -0.88
N PHE A 79 0.79 5.37 0.36
CA PHE A 79 0.62 3.98 0.83
C PHE A 79 -0.86 3.63 0.96
N VAL A 80 -1.21 2.41 0.57
CA VAL A 80 -2.55 1.86 0.81
C VAL A 80 -2.57 1.17 2.18
N ASP A 81 -3.47 1.61 3.05
CA ASP A 81 -3.57 1.05 4.41
C ASP A 81 -3.87 -0.45 4.39
N GLY A 82 -3.05 -1.22 5.10
CA GLY A 82 -3.19 -2.67 5.23
C GLY A 82 -2.98 -3.44 3.92
N ARG A 83 -2.38 -2.84 2.89
CA ARG A 83 -2.05 -3.50 1.63
C ARG A 83 -0.64 -3.17 1.20
N ALA A 84 0.03 -4.14 0.60
CA ALA A 84 1.40 -3.96 0.16
C ALA A 84 1.44 -3.24 -1.19
N VAL A 85 0.92 -2.02 -1.21
CA VAL A 85 0.78 -1.17 -2.39
C VAL A 85 1.25 0.23 -2.03
N MET A 86 2.10 0.79 -2.88
CA MET A 86 2.55 2.18 -2.79
C MET A 86 2.64 2.82 -4.16
N ILE A 87 2.53 4.15 -4.21
CA ILE A 87 2.85 4.96 -5.37
C ILE A 87 4.31 5.39 -5.27
N MET A 88 5.02 5.36 -6.39
CA MET A 88 6.33 5.97 -6.50
C MET A 88 6.35 6.95 -7.65
N GLY A 89 7.03 8.07 -7.47
CA GLY A 89 7.22 9.09 -8.48
C GLY A 89 8.69 9.39 -8.75
N ASP A 90 8.96 9.90 -9.94
CA ASP A 90 10.29 10.27 -10.39
C ASP A 90 10.73 11.61 -9.77
N PRO A 91 11.73 11.64 -8.87
CA PRO A 91 12.20 12.89 -8.26
C PRO A 91 13.01 13.77 -9.22
N GLU A 92 13.44 13.25 -10.39
CA GLU A 92 14.11 14.07 -11.41
C GLU A 92 13.13 14.93 -12.21
N VAL A 93 11.84 14.56 -12.19
CA VAL A 93 10.78 15.25 -12.93
C VAL A 93 9.82 15.96 -11.97
N LEU A 94 9.41 15.31 -10.89
CA LEU A 94 8.36 15.81 -10.01
C LEU A 94 8.93 16.56 -8.81
N ILE A 95 8.51 17.81 -8.66
CA ILE A 95 8.83 18.62 -7.48
C ILE A 95 7.77 18.37 -6.41
N SER A 96 8.16 17.66 -5.34
CA SER A 96 7.28 17.51 -4.17
C SER A 96 7.05 18.84 -3.45
N CYS A 97 5.89 19.01 -2.82
CA CYS A 97 5.55 20.20 -2.03
C CYS A 97 6.62 20.57 -0.98
N SER A 98 7.35 19.60 -0.43
CA SER A 98 8.43 19.82 0.53
C SER A 98 9.60 20.65 0.00
N LEU A 99 9.77 20.70 -1.33
CA LEU A 99 10.84 21.41 -2.01
C LEU A 99 10.41 22.80 -2.47
N ILE A 100 9.14 23.17 -2.32
CA ILE A 100 8.62 24.48 -2.70
C ILE A 100 8.84 25.46 -1.55
N GLU A 101 9.68 26.48 -1.78
CA GLU A 101 9.97 27.48 -0.76
C GLU A 101 8.70 28.21 -0.29
N GLY A 102 8.42 28.15 1.02
CA GLY A 102 7.28 28.81 1.64
C GLY A 102 5.96 28.03 1.55
N ASP A 103 5.96 26.83 0.98
CA ASP A 103 4.80 25.94 1.03
C ASP A 103 4.64 25.36 2.45
N ASN A 104 3.39 25.28 2.92
CA ASN A 104 3.01 24.72 4.21
C ASN A 104 2.07 23.52 4.04
N CYS A 105 2.16 22.84 2.90
CA CYS A 105 1.35 21.67 2.57
C CYS A 105 1.45 20.60 3.66
N SER A 106 0.29 20.14 4.14
CA SER A 106 0.20 19.04 5.13
C SER A 106 0.70 17.68 4.61
N THR A 107 0.92 17.57 3.31
CA THR A 107 1.42 16.38 2.62
C THR A 107 2.66 16.75 1.80
N PRO A 108 3.83 16.90 2.45
CA PRO A 108 5.07 17.36 1.82
C PRO A 108 5.55 16.50 0.63
N TRP A 109 5.11 15.25 0.55
CA TRP A 109 5.39 14.31 -0.54
C TRP A 109 4.42 14.41 -1.73
N ASP A 110 3.36 15.21 -1.61
CA ASP A 110 2.42 15.40 -2.69
C ASP A 110 3.04 16.26 -3.81
N VAL A 111 2.46 16.17 -4.99
CA VAL A 111 2.90 16.86 -6.22
C VAL A 111 1.72 17.55 -6.90
N CYS A 112 0.65 17.84 -6.16
CA CYS A 112 -0.57 18.42 -6.72
C CYS A 112 -0.39 19.80 -7.38
N CYS A 113 0.78 20.42 -7.24
CA CYS A 113 1.17 21.66 -7.92
C CYS A 113 1.82 21.44 -9.30
N GLU A 114 2.24 20.21 -9.62
CA GLU A 114 2.86 19.84 -10.88
C GLU A 114 1.83 19.64 -12.00
N ASP A 115 2.28 19.59 -13.24
CA ASP A 115 1.41 19.34 -14.39
C ASP A 115 0.83 17.90 -14.34
N PRO A 116 -0.50 17.71 -14.49
CA PRO A 116 -1.11 16.38 -14.42
C PRO A 116 -0.58 15.37 -15.43
N ASP A 117 -0.19 15.80 -16.64
CA ASP A 117 0.37 14.92 -17.65
C ASP A 117 1.81 14.52 -17.28
N GLU A 118 2.58 15.42 -16.66
CA GLU A 118 3.92 15.11 -16.13
C GLU A 118 3.85 14.14 -14.94
N ILE A 119 2.91 14.35 -14.01
CA ILE A 119 2.64 13.42 -12.90
C ILE A 119 2.32 12.04 -13.48
N LYS A 120 1.34 11.97 -14.40
CA LYS A 120 0.93 10.72 -15.02
C LYS A 120 2.09 10.03 -15.73
N ALA A 121 2.95 10.76 -16.42
CA ALA A 121 4.10 10.20 -17.13
C ALA A 121 5.27 9.79 -16.22
N SER A 122 5.22 10.11 -14.93
CA SER A 122 6.35 9.99 -14.01
C SER A 122 6.02 9.28 -12.70
N ILE A 123 4.85 8.65 -12.59
CA ILE A 123 4.46 7.80 -11.44
C ILE A 123 4.19 6.35 -11.85
N VAL A 124 4.42 5.43 -10.91
CA VAL A 124 4.06 4.01 -11.01
C VAL A 124 3.40 3.54 -9.72
N THR A 125 2.57 2.50 -9.82
CA THR A 125 2.06 1.79 -8.66
C THR A 125 2.89 0.54 -8.43
N VAL A 126 3.52 0.43 -7.26
CA VAL A 126 4.26 -0.75 -6.83
C VAL A 126 3.38 -1.58 -5.91
N GLN A 127 3.31 -2.89 -6.15
CA GLN A 127 2.59 -3.84 -5.31
C GLN A 127 3.43 -5.07 -5.02
N VAL A 128 3.21 -5.70 -3.87
CA VAL A 128 3.84 -6.99 -3.51
C VAL A 128 2.77 -8.07 -3.48
N LEU A 129 3.05 -9.15 -4.19
CA LEU A 129 2.17 -10.31 -4.27
C LEU A 129 2.65 -11.45 -3.35
N ASP A 130 1.71 -12.23 -2.84
CA ASP A 130 1.96 -13.49 -2.18
C ASP A 130 2.23 -14.62 -3.19
N GLY A 131 2.49 -15.83 -2.68
CA GLY A 131 2.71 -17.01 -3.52
C GLY A 131 1.50 -17.46 -4.35
N GLU A 132 0.31 -16.91 -4.09
CA GLU A 132 -0.91 -17.13 -4.87
C GLU A 132 -1.17 -16.02 -5.91
N GLY A 133 -0.28 -15.02 -6.00
CA GLY A 133 -0.43 -13.87 -6.89
C GLY A 133 -1.44 -12.83 -6.39
N LYS A 134 -1.78 -12.83 -5.09
CA LYS A 134 -2.65 -11.82 -4.48
C LYS A 134 -1.82 -10.77 -3.76
N ILE A 135 -2.32 -9.55 -3.69
CA ILE A 135 -1.66 -8.48 -2.92
C ILE A 135 -1.60 -8.87 -1.44
N ILE A 136 -0.41 -8.79 -0.85
CA ILE A 136 -0.21 -9.06 0.58
C ILE A 136 -1.07 -8.11 1.42
N LYS A 137 -1.77 -8.65 2.42
CA LYS A 137 -2.69 -7.92 3.31
C LYS A 137 -1.98 -7.20 4.47
N ALA A 138 -0.82 -6.62 4.21
CA ALA A 138 -0.02 -5.85 5.15
C ALA A 138 0.51 -4.59 4.47
N GLY A 139 0.56 -3.46 5.18
CA GLY A 139 1.04 -2.18 4.63
C GLY A 139 2.57 -2.13 4.46
N LEU A 140 3.04 -1.41 3.43
CA LEU A 140 4.49 -1.15 3.22
C LEU A 140 5.04 -0.04 4.13
N LYS A 141 4.18 0.89 4.57
CA LYS A 141 4.61 2.00 5.44
C LYS A 141 5.16 1.47 6.77
N GLY A 142 6.34 1.92 7.14
CA GLY A 142 7.09 1.53 8.33
C GLY A 142 7.92 0.25 8.17
N VAL A 143 7.72 -0.54 7.12
CA VAL A 143 8.53 -1.75 6.86
C VAL A 143 9.96 -1.31 6.59
N ALA A 144 10.90 -1.77 7.43
CA ALA A 144 12.33 -1.42 7.34
C ALA A 144 12.62 0.09 7.24
N GLY A 145 11.76 0.95 7.80
CA GLY A 145 11.92 2.41 7.75
C GLY A 145 11.34 3.10 6.51
N ILE A 146 10.70 2.37 5.60
CA ILE A 146 10.04 2.94 4.42
C ILE A 146 8.90 3.87 4.87
N THR A 147 8.97 5.12 4.42
CA THR A 147 8.00 6.19 4.71
C THR A 147 7.81 7.06 3.47
N GLU A 148 6.93 8.06 3.55
CA GLU A 148 6.82 9.05 2.48
C GLU A 148 8.19 9.71 2.20
N LEU A 149 8.43 10.09 0.94
CA LEU A 149 9.71 10.60 0.44
C LEU A 149 10.91 9.64 0.51
N SER A 150 10.74 8.39 0.98
CA SER A 150 11.84 7.42 0.94
C SER A 150 12.34 7.23 -0.48
N ASP A 151 13.66 7.33 -0.67
CA ASP A 151 14.34 6.99 -1.92
C ASP A 151 14.53 5.46 -2.00
N LEU A 152 13.90 4.84 -2.99
CA LEU A 152 13.83 3.39 -3.12
C LEU A 152 14.29 2.95 -4.51
N THR A 153 15.09 1.88 -4.53
CA THR A 153 15.33 1.10 -5.75
C THR A 153 14.51 -0.18 -5.69
N ILE A 154 13.70 -0.43 -6.73
CA ILE A 154 12.80 -1.56 -6.84
C ILE A 154 13.30 -2.52 -7.91
N VAL A 155 13.26 -3.82 -7.61
CA VAL A 155 13.33 -4.90 -8.60
C VAL A 155 11.96 -5.55 -8.66
N GLY A 156 11.45 -5.77 -9.87
CA GLY A 156 10.15 -6.39 -10.05
C GLY A 156 9.83 -6.72 -11.49
N GLU A 157 8.56 -7.05 -11.73
CA GLU A 157 8.01 -7.32 -13.05
C GLU A 157 6.87 -6.35 -13.33
N VAL A 158 6.81 -5.82 -14.56
CA VAL A 158 5.64 -5.04 -15.00
C VAL A 158 4.45 -5.97 -15.12
N ALA A 159 3.40 -5.73 -14.33
CA ALA A 159 2.26 -6.63 -14.28
C ALA A 159 1.49 -6.63 -15.60
N GLU A 160 0.92 -7.78 -15.97
CA GLU A 160 0.08 -7.99 -17.17
C GLU A 160 -1.11 -7.01 -17.28
N LYS A 161 -1.58 -6.50 -16.14
CA LYS A 161 -2.70 -5.55 -16.07
C LYS A 161 -2.26 -4.08 -16.17
N SER A 162 -0.98 -3.82 -16.40
CA SER A 162 -0.47 -2.47 -16.60
C SER A 162 -1.10 -1.82 -17.83
N THR A 163 -1.35 -0.53 -17.74
CA THR A 163 -1.84 0.29 -18.84
C THR A 163 -0.99 1.54 -18.98
N ASP A 164 -1.13 2.27 -20.08
CA ASP A 164 -0.48 3.57 -20.27
C ASP A 164 -0.88 4.58 -19.18
N ASP A 165 -2.07 4.42 -18.59
CA ASP A 165 -2.54 5.31 -17.52
C ASP A 165 -2.05 4.86 -16.14
N ASN A 166 -1.86 3.56 -15.94
CA ASN A 166 -1.48 2.98 -14.66
C ASN A 166 -0.50 1.81 -14.87
N MET A 167 0.79 2.11 -14.80
CA MET A 167 1.83 1.10 -14.82
C MET A 167 1.95 0.47 -13.43
N LEU A 168 1.76 -0.85 -13.37
CA LEU A 168 1.77 -1.65 -12.15
C LEU A 168 3.05 -2.48 -12.10
N ILE A 169 3.78 -2.43 -10.99
CA ILE A 169 4.98 -3.24 -10.78
C ILE A 169 4.73 -4.25 -9.66
N ASN A 170 4.90 -5.53 -9.97
CA ASN A 170 4.97 -6.59 -8.98
C ASN A 170 6.40 -6.64 -8.43
N ALA A 171 6.64 -6.02 -7.27
CA ALA A 171 7.96 -5.97 -6.66
C ALA A 171 8.36 -7.33 -6.08
N THR A 172 9.62 -7.69 -6.30
CA THR A 172 10.28 -8.89 -5.76
C THR A 172 11.45 -8.54 -4.85
N ALA A 173 12.00 -7.34 -4.95
CA ALA A 173 12.93 -6.79 -3.98
C ALA A 173 12.80 -5.27 -3.86
N ILE A 174 13.06 -4.76 -2.66
CA ILE A 174 13.06 -3.32 -2.34
C ILE A 174 14.38 -2.99 -1.66
N TYR A 175 15.07 -1.97 -2.15
CA TYR A 175 16.27 -1.43 -1.53
C TYR A 175 16.00 0.02 -1.10
N LEU A 176 16.26 0.33 0.17
CA LEU A 176 16.18 1.69 0.69
C LEU A 176 17.53 2.39 0.45
N ASN A 177 17.54 3.41 -0.41
CA ASN A 177 18.72 4.24 -0.64
C ASN A 177 19.01 5.08 0.64
N GLN A 178 20.29 5.15 1.02
CA GLN A 178 20.75 5.91 2.19
C GLN A 178 21.20 7.32 1.84
#